data_AF-A0A9E3NSZ1-F1
#
_entry.id   AF-A0A9E3NSZ1-F1
#
_cell.length_a   1.000
_cell.length_b   1.000
_cell.length_c   1.000
_cell.angle_alpha   90.00
_cell.angle_beta   90.00
_cell.angle_gamma   90.00
#
_symmetry.space_group_name_H-M   'P 1'
#
loop_
_entity.id
_entity.type
_entity.pdbx_description
1 polymer ?
#
loop_
_entity_poly.entity_id
_entity_poly.type
_entity_poly.pdbx_seq_one_letter_code
_entity_poly.pdbx_strand_id
1 'polypeptide(L)'
;MRSWLGHFTLVGVVVAAVPLAVACGEVPQGPGPVVPGTATAEPTAPGTPTAPPAGTGTGATTPHGAPGPMKPTTGSAMADDLKKIGLDPKNLPPLNKLEPDKIRAVMGTFKKALGVECTGCHDANNFKAPTPHKKIATKMWDEFVRKMAMEDGSVLYCDSCHGGHMEFLDRKDKKALSAWMDANFVGKLKRVDKKDQSCETCHGDPFEPNFVAQWAK
;
A
#
# COMPACT_ATOMS: atom_id res chain seq x y z
N MET A 1 33.77 1.33 -40.62
CA MET A 1 34.71 0.57 -39.77
C MET A 1 35.81 1.51 -39.32
N ARG A 2 35.78 1.99 -38.07
CA ARG A 2 36.89 2.77 -37.47
C ARG A 2 36.84 2.55 -35.96
N SER A 3 37.75 1.70 -35.51
CA SER A 3 38.06 1.43 -34.11
C SER A 3 38.55 2.68 -33.41
N TRP A 4 38.12 2.89 -32.17
CA TRP A 4 38.88 3.66 -31.21
C TRP A 4 38.84 2.95 -29.86
N LEU A 5 39.94 2.25 -29.55
CA LEU A 5 40.26 1.74 -28.22
C LEU A 5 40.92 2.88 -27.44
N GLY A 6 40.41 3.15 -26.24
CA GLY A 6 41.05 4.03 -25.27
C GLY A 6 41.00 3.39 -23.90
N HIS A 7 42.08 2.72 -23.53
CA HIS A 7 42.39 2.28 -22.17
C HIS A 7 42.63 3.50 -21.28
N PHE A 8 42.01 3.57 -20.10
CA PHE A 8 42.57 4.26 -18.96
C PHE A 8 42.32 3.47 -17.68
N THR A 9 43.40 2.87 -17.18
CA THR A 9 43.55 2.31 -15.85
C THR A 9 43.89 3.46 -14.90
N LEU A 10 43.19 3.60 -13.77
CA LEU A 10 43.78 4.25 -12.61
C LEU A 10 43.24 3.65 -11.31
N VAL A 11 44.19 3.03 -10.62
CA VAL A 11 44.13 2.42 -9.30
C VAL A 11 44.07 3.55 -8.26
N GLY A 12 43.14 3.47 -7.32
CA GLY A 12 43.04 4.40 -6.20
C GLY A 12 42.50 3.68 -4.97
N VAL A 13 43.38 2.94 -4.29
CA VAL A 13 43.15 2.39 -2.95
C VAL A 13 43.38 3.52 -1.94
N VAL A 14 42.37 3.84 -1.13
CA VAL A 14 42.57 4.58 0.12
C VAL A 14 42.02 3.73 1.26
N VAL A 15 42.94 3.16 2.01
CA VAL A 15 42.72 2.53 3.32
C VAL A 15 42.71 3.65 4.35
N ALA A 16 41.65 3.73 5.16
CA ALA A 16 41.67 4.48 6.41
C ALA A 16 41.11 3.59 7.53
N ALA A 17 41.98 3.30 8.48
CA ALA A 17 41.73 2.47 9.65
C ALA A 17 41.53 3.34 10.90
N VAL A 18 40.49 3.01 11.68
CA VAL A 18 40.43 2.82 13.17
C VAL A 18 40.73 4.07 14.05
N PRO A 19 39.86 4.37 15.06
CA PRO A 19 40.06 3.81 16.40
C PRO A 19 38.83 3.15 17.07
N LEU A 20 39.11 2.06 17.79
CA LEU A 20 38.35 1.57 18.94
C LEU A 20 38.41 2.58 20.10
N ALA A 21 37.36 2.65 20.92
CA ALA A 21 37.47 2.65 22.39
C ALA A 21 36.10 2.76 23.10
N VAL A 22 35.85 1.82 24.03
CA VAL A 22 35.42 2.03 25.45
C VAL A 22 33.99 2.55 25.69
N ALA A 23 33.17 2.08 26.64
CA ALA A 23 33.10 0.94 27.54
C ALA A 23 31.75 1.02 28.32
N CYS A 24 31.39 -0.08 29.00
CA CYS A 24 30.61 -0.19 30.24
C CYS A 24 29.17 0.40 30.32
N GLY A 25 28.20 -0.49 30.52
CA GLY A 25 26.85 -0.14 30.96
C GLY A 25 25.95 -1.34 31.21
N GLU A 26 26.42 -2.28 32.03
CA GLU A 26 25.66 -3.41 32.56
C GLU A 26 24.82 -2.95 33.76
N VAL A 27 23.51 -3.20 33.73
CA VAL A 27 22.62 -3.01 34.89
C VAL A 27 21.89 -4.32 35.17
N PRO A 28 22.28 -5.08 36.22
CA PRO A 28 21.51 -6.22 36.69
C PRO A 28 20.59 -5.79 37.84
N GLN A 29 19.28 -5.89 37.63
CA GLN A 29 18.24 -5.92 38.67
C GLN A 29 17.14 -6.81 38.07
N GLY A 30 16.73 -7.96 38.58
CA GLY A 30 16.77 -8.62 39.87
C GLY A 30 15.46 -9.44 39.91
N PRO A 31 15.43 -10.69 40.41
CA PRO A 31 14.21 -11.51 40.37
C PRO A 31 13.20 -11.01 41.42
N GLY A 32 12.05 -10.54 40.96
CA GLY A 32 10.90 -10.21 41.81
C GLY A 32 10.24 -11.47 42.39
N PRO A 33 9.70 -11.41 43.63
CA PRO A 33 9.24 -12.56 44.37
C PRO A 33 7.90 -13.13 43.85
N VAL A 34 7.83 -14.46 43.90
CA VAL A 34 6.64 -15.28 43.69
C VAL A 34 5.76 -15.20 44.93
N VAL A 35 4.49 -14.82 44.78
CA VAL A 35 3.46 -14.95 45.81
C VAL A 35 2.42 -16.00 45.37
N PRO A 36 2.25 -17.10 46.12
CA PRO A 36 1.13 -18.02 45.95
C PRO A 36 -0.04 -17.57 46.84
N GLY A 37 -1.16 -17.21 46.22
CA GLY A 37 -2.40 -16.83 46.91
C GLY A 37 -3.55 -17.72 46.47
N THR A 38 -3.71 -18.85 47.15
CA THR A 38 -4.93 -19.66 47.15
C THR A 38 -5.95 -19.01 48.08
N ALA A 39 -7.14 -18.68 47.58
CA ALA A 39 -8.32 -18.47 48.43
C ALA A 39 -9.57 -18.98 47.71
N THR A 40 -10.19 -19.95 48.36
CA THR A 40 -11.45 -20.62 48.05
C THR A 40 -12.65 -19.71 48.31
N ALA A 41 -13.72 -19.98 47.55
CA ALA A 41 -15.01 -19.30 47.43
C ALA A 41 -15.88 -19.18 48.71
N GLU A 42 -16.86 -18.26 48.68
CA GLU A 42 -18.29 -18.54 48.98
C GLU A 42 -19.22 -17.38 48.54
N PRO A 43 -20.57 -17.50 48.56
CA PRO A 43 -21.43 -17.25 47.41
C PRO A 43 -22.26 -15.96 47.55
N THR A 44 -22.77 -15.43 46.43
CA THR A 44 -23.79 -14.38 46.47
C THR A 44 -24.95 -14.75 45.53
N ALA A 45 -26.15 -14.49 46.05
CA ALA A 45 -27.47 -14.88 45.59
C ALA A 45 -27.84 -14.39 44.16
N PRO A 46 -28.95 -14.91 43.57
CA PRO A 46 -29.26 -14.75 42.16
C PRO A 46 -29.83 -13.36 41.86
N GLY A 47 -29.06 -12.58 41.09
CA GLY A 47 -29.51 -11.34 40.46
C GLY A 47 -30.28 -11.63 39.17
N THR A 48 -31.44 -11.00 39.05
CA THR A 48 -32.38 -10.92 37.92
C THR A 48 -31.69 -10.80 36.54
N PRO A 49 -32.20 -11.45 35.48
CA PRO A 49 -31.68 -11.28 34.14
C PRO A 49 -31.95 -9.85 33.64
N THR A 50 -30.90 -9.02 33.66
CA THR A 50 -30.89 -7.74 32.96
C THR A 50 -30.62 -8.05 31.50
N ALA A 51 -31.60 -7.74 30.65
CA ALA A 51 -31.49 -7.86 29.20
C ALA A 51 -30.25 -7.09 28.69
N PRO A 52 -29.50 -7.63 27.72
CA PRO A 52 -28.44 -6.86 27.08
C PRO A 52 -29.07 -5.63 26.42
N PRO A 53 -28.50 -4.42 26.57
CA PRO A 53 -28.95 -3.29 25.78
C PRO A 53 -28.75 -3.66 24.31
N ALA A 54 -29.82 -3.50 23.53
CA ALA A 54 -29.78 -3.54 22.09
C ALA A 54 -28.75 -2.50 21.64
N GLY A 55 -27.53 -2.97 21.39
CA GLY A 55 -26.50 -2.21 20.74
C GLY A 55 -26.99 -1.93 19.33
N THR A 56 -27.61 -0.77 19.15
CA THR A 56 -27.75 -0.13 17.86
C THR A 56 -26.33 0.13 17.36
N GLY A 57 -25.75 -0.90 16.73
CA GLY A 57 -24.52 -0.79 15.97
C GLY A 57 -24.80 0.08 14.77
N THR A 58 -24.84 1.39 14.99
CA THR A 58 -24.56 2.38 13.96
C THR A 58 -23.12 2.11 13.55
N GLY A 59 -22.95 1.20 12.59
CA GLY A 59 -21.71 1.08 11.85
C GLY A 59 -21.45 2.45 11.26
N ALA A 60 -20.56 3.19 11.92
CA ALA A 60 -20.03 4.43 11.43
C ALA A 60 -19.37 4.08 10.09
N THR A 61 -20.13 4.32 9.02
CA THR A 61 -19.61 4.38 7.67
C THR A 61 -18.69 5.59 7.71
N THR A 62 -17.39 5.32 7.85
CA THR A 62 -16.37 6.35 7.69
C THR A 62 -16.73 7.13 6.42
N PRO A 63 -16.84 8.46 6.48
CA PRO A 63 -17.16 9.25 5.29
C PRO A 63 -16.16 8.88 4.21
N HIS A 64 -16.65 8.32 3.10
CA HIS A 64 -15.85 8.25 1.88
C HIS A 64 -15.47 9.70 1.59
N GLY A 65 -14.17 10.00 1.66
CA GLY A 65 -13.66 11.36 1.51
C GLY A 65 -14.24 11.99 0.25
N ALA A 66 -14.53 13.30 0.30
CA ALA A 66 -14.99 14.02 -0.88
C ALA A 66 -14.09 13.68 -2.09
N PRO A 67 -14.65 13.54 -3.31
CA PRO A 67 -13.87 13.24 -4.51
C PRO A 67 -12.64 14.14 -4.57
N GLY A 68 -11.46 13.53 -4.59
CA GLY A 68 -10.21 14.28 -4.63
C GLY A 68 -10.10 15.14 -5.89
N PRO A 69 -9.24 16.18 -5.88
CA PRO A 69 -8.90 16.88 -7.11
C PRO A 69 -8.28 15.87 -8.08
N MET A 70 -8.80 15.79 -9.31
CA MET A 70 -8.26 14.97 -10.40
C MET A 70 -6.89 15.52 -10.84
N LYS A 71 -5.88 15.39 -9.99
CA LYS A 71 -4.50 15.83 -10.22
C LYS A 71 -3.90 14.99 -11.34
N PRO A 72 -3.10 15.58 -12.26
CA PRO A 72 -2.43 14.81 -13.30
C PRO A 72 -1.58 13.66 -12.72
N THR A 73 -1.57 12.51 -13.39
CA THR A 73 -0.74 11.37 -12.99
C THR A 73 0.74 11.68 -13.17
N THR A 74 1.56 11.36 -12.17
CA THR A 74 3.02 11.55 -12.17
C THR A 74 3.74 10.28 -11.70
N GLY A 75 5.03 10.15 -12.04
CA GLY A 75 5.87 9.09 -11.47
C GLY A 75 5.84 9.07 -9.95
N SER A 76 5.91 7.88 -9.36
CA SER A 76 5.79 7.68 -7.91
C SER A 76 6.96 8.30 -7.14
N ALA A 77 6.65 8.99 -6.05
CA ALA A 77 7.63 9.44 -5.06
C ALA A 77 8.03 8.31 -4.07
N MET A 78 7.34 7.16 -4.11
CA MET A 78 7.55 6.04 -3.19
C MET A 78 8.53 4.98 -3.71
N ALA A 79 9.13 5.19 -4.88
CA ALA A 79 10.11 4.26 -5.43
C ALA A 79 11.26 3.96 -4.46
N ASP A 80 11.77 4.98 -3.75
CA ASP A 80 12.86 4.78 -2.79
C ASP A 80 12.40 4.13 -1.49
N ASP A 81 11.16 4.36 -1.07
CA ASP A 81 10.59 3.67 0.09
C ASP A 81 10.43 2.16 -0.19
N LEU A 82 10.03 1.78 -1.41
CA LEU A 82 10.01 0.37 -1.83
C LEU A 82 11.41 -0.26 -1.85
N LYS A 83 12.42 0.45 -2.37
CA LYS A 83 13.81 -0.03 -2.36
C LYS A 83 14.32 -0.27 -0.94
N LYS A 84 14.00 0.61 0.02
CA LYS A 84 14.37 0.44 1.44
C LYS A 84 13.76 -0.81 2.06
N ILE A 85 12.58 -1.24 1.58
CA ILE A 85 11.92 -2.50 1.99
C ILE A 85 12.58 -3.73 1.31
N GLY A 86 13.56 -3.50 0.43
CA GLY A 86 14.20 -4.56 -0.36
C GLY A 86 13.28 -5.09 -1.45
N LEU A 87 12.47 -4.22 -2.04
CA LEU A 87 11.66 -4.49 -3.23
C LEU A 87 12.20 -3.69 -4.41
N ASP A 88 12.22 -4.30 -5.59
CA ASP A 88 12.52 -3.58 -6.83
C ASP A 88 11.24 -2.91 -7.36
N PRO A 89 11.17 -1.56 -7.42
CA PRO A 89 9.98 -0.86 -7.90
C PRO A 89 9.61 -1.18 -9.35
N LYS A 90 10.55 -1.66 -10.18
CA LYS A 90 10.29 -2.03 -11.57
C LYS A 90 9.84 -3.48 -11.74
N ASN A 91 10.11 -4.34 -10.76
CA ASN A 91 9.85 -5.78 -10.82
C ASN A 91 9.20 -6.27 -9.53
N LEU A 92 8.06 -5.66 -9.19
CA LEU A 92 7.33 -6.00 -7.96
C LEU A 92 6.67 -7.38 -8.07
N PRO A 93 6.86 -8.27 -7.08
CA PRO A 93 6.16 -9.55 -7.04
C PRO A 93 4.67 -9.36 -6.70
N PRO A 94 3.82 -10.36 -6.96
CA PRO A 94 2.46 -10.39 -6.41
C PRO A 94 2.47 -10.18 -4.89
N LEU A 95 1.51 -9.41 -4.37
CA LEU A 95 1.48 -9.02 -2.96
C LEU A 95 1.44 -10.21 -2.00
N ASN A 96 0.79 -11.31 -2.39
CA ASN A 96 0.68 -12.55 -1.62
C ASN A 96 1.94 -13.42 -1.62
N LYS A 97 2.95 -13.09 -2.44
CA LYS A 97 4.25 -13.78 -2.50
C LYS A 97 5.34 -13.04 -1.72
N LEU A 98 5.00 -11.94 -1.08
CA LEU A 98 5.93 -11.20 -0.23
C LEU A 98 6.09 -11.89 1.13
N GLU A 99 7.30 -11.80 1.67
CA GLU A 99 7.58 -12.19 3.05
C GLU A 99 6.71 -11.36 4.03
N PRO A 100 6.25 -11.94 5.15
CA PRO A 100 5.35 -11.26 6.10
C PRO A 100 5.84 -9.88 6.57
N ASP A 101 7.15 -9.72 6.77
CA ASP A 101 7.74 -8.46 7.21
C ASP A 101 7.71 -7.39 6.12
N LYS A 102 7.94 -7.80 4.86
CA LYS A 102 7.82 -6.92 3.69
C LYS A 102 6.37 -6.51 3.45
N ILE A 103 5.41 -7.42 3.64
CA ILE A 103 3.98 -7.09 3.57
C ILE A 103 3.65 -5.97 4.56
N ARG A 104 4.05 -6.11 5.82
CA ARG A 104 3.77 -5.08 6.84
C ARG A 104 4.38 -3.73 6.48
N ALA A 105 5.62 -3.72 5.96
CA ALA A 105 6.27 -2.50 5.53
C ALA A 105 5.55 -1.84 4.33
N VAL A 106 5.10 -2.63 3.35
CA VAL A 106 4.29 -2.15 2.21
C VAL A 106 2.92 -1.61 2.65
N MET A 107 2.33 -2.14 3.72
CA MET A 107 1.08 -1.55 4.23
C MET A 107 1.28 -0.09 4.69
N GLY A 108 2.47 0.25 5.19
CA GLY A 108 2.81 1.64 5.53
C GLY A 108 2.80 2.57 4.32
N THR A 109 3.29 2.11 3.15
CA THR A 109 3.27 2.90 1.93
C THR A 109 1.85 3.04 1.36
N PHE A 110 1.01 2.01 1.49
CA PHE A 110 -0.41 2.09 1.11
C PHE A 110 -1.17 3.12 1.93
N LYS A 111 -1.00 3.13 3.27
CA LYS A 111 -1.62 4.13 4.13
C LYS A 111 -1.29 5.55 3.69
N LYS A 112 -0.01 5.82 3.44
CA LYS A 112 0.49 7.12 2.99
C LYS A 112 -0.05 7.50 1.61
N ALA A 113 -0.07 6.57 0.66
CA ALA A 113 -0.48 6.83 -0.72
C ALA A 113 -1.99 7.04 -0.87
N LEU A 114 -2.79 6.34 -0.07
CA LEU A 114 -4.25 6.36 -0.13
C LEU A 114 -4.86 7.31 0.92
N GLY A 115 -4.07 7.78 1.89
CA GLY A 115 -4.52 8.64 2.99
C GLY A 115 -5.53 7.96 3.91
N VAL A 116 -5.34 6.66 4.16
CA VAL A 116 -6.25 5.86 5.02
C VAL A 116 -5.51 5.14 6.13
N GLU A 117 -6.26 4.82 7.17
CA GLU A 117 -5.81 3.95 8.25
C GLU A 117 -6.01 2.47 7.90
N CYS A 118 -5.44 1.57 8.72
CA CYS A 118 -5.48 0.13 8.50
C CYS A 118 -6.91 -0.39 8.30
N THR A 119 -7.87 0.13 9.08
CA THR A 119 -9.29 -0.23 9.03
C THR A 119 -10.01 0.28 7.77
N GLY A 120 -9.37 1.16 6.99
CA GLY A 120 -9.90 1.56 5.68
C GLY A 120 -9.91 0.41 4.68
N CYS A 121 -9.02 -0.57 4.84
CA CYS A 121 -8.97 -1.77 3.99
C CYS A 121 -9.13 -3.09 4.76
N HIS A 122 -8.90 -3.12 6.08
CA HIS A 122 -8.96 -4.35 6.86
C HIS A 122 -10.13 -4.36 7.84
N ASP A 123 -10.62 -5.56 8.13
CA ASP A 123 -11.48 -5.76 9.29
C ASP A 123 -10.65 -5.64 10.57
N ALA A 124 -11.14 -4.87 11.55
CA ALA A 124 -10.43 -4.56 12.78
C ALA A 124 -10.16 -5.81 13.65
N ASN A 125 -11.04 -6.82 13.56
CA ASN A 125 -10.94 -8.05 14.34
C ASN A 125 -10.21 -9.16 13.57
N ASN A 126 -10.17 -9.08 12.24
CA ASN A 126 -9.52 -10.07 11.38
C ASN A 126 -8.86 -9.45 10.13
N PHE A 127 -7.59 -9.06 10.26
CA PHE A 127 -6.79 -8.49 9.16
C PHE A 127 -6.60 -9.45 7.98
N LYS A 128 -6.76 -10.76 8.20
CA LYS A 128 -6.66 -11.78 7.14
C LYS A 128 -7.93 -11.87 6.31
N ALA A 129 -9.10 -11.50 6.85
CA ALA A 129 -10.37 -11.55 6.14
C ALA A 129 -10.30 -10.80 4.80
N PRO A 130 -10.95 -11.31 3.74
CA PRO A 130 -11.14 -10.57 2.52
C PRO A 130 -12.20 -9.50 2.75
N THR A 131 -11.85 -8.24 2.54
CA THR A 131 -12.79 -7.12 2.51
C THR A 131 -12.90 -6.59 1.07
N PRO A 132 -13.96 -5.85 0.73
CA PRO A 132 -14.09 -5.20 -0.57
C PRO A 132 -12.86 -4.36 -0.97
N HIS A 133 -12.41 -3.47 -0.08
CA HIS A 133 -11.27 -2.60 -0.34
C HIS A 133 -9.95 -3.36 -0.43
N LYS A 134 -9.76 -4.43 0.36
CA LYS A 134 -8.57 -5.29 0.26
C LYS A 134 -8.51 -6.02 -1.08
N LYS A 135 -9.65 -6.49 -1.61
CA LYS A 135 -9.72 -7.11 -2.94
C LYS A 135 -9.38 -6.09 -4.04
N ILE A 136 -9.96 -4.89 -3.98
CA ILE A 136 -9.64 -3.80 -4.90
C ILE A 136 -8.15 -3.47 -4.85
N ALA A 137 -7.59 -3.26 -3.66
CA ALA A 137 -6.17 -2.92 -3.50
C ALA A 137 -5.24 -4.01 -4.07
N THR A 138 -5.60 -5.29 -3.89
CA THR A 138 -4.85 -6.41 -4.47
C THR A 138 -4.89 -6.37 -6.00
N LYS A 139 -6.06 -6.09 -6.59
CA LYS A 139 -6.19 -5.95 -8.05
C LYS A 139 -5.47 -4.70 -8.58
N MET A 140 -5.50 -3.59 -7.84
CA MET A 140 -4.76 -2.38 -8.21
C MET A 140 -3.25 -2.63 -8.24
N TRP A 141 -2.74 -3.37 -7.26
CA TRP A 141 -1.35 -3.81 -7.25
C TRP A 141 -1.00 -4.66 -8.48
N ASP A 142 -1.83 -5.66 -8.79
CA ASP A 142 -1.55 -6.60 -9.86
C ASP A 142 -1.75 -6.04 -11.28
N GLU A 143 -2.75 -5.20 -11.49
CA GLU A 143 -3.11 -4.69 -12.81
C GLU A 143 -2.48 -3.34 -13.15
N PHE A 144 -2.23 -2.49 -12.17
CA PHE A 144 -1.65 -1.16 -12.41
C PHE A 144 -0.19 -1.12 -11.97
N VAL A 145 0.08 -1.27 -10.66
CA VAL A 145 1.43 -1.08 -10.11
C VAL A 145 2.46 -2.01 -10.76
N ARG A 146 2.09 -3.26 -11.02
CA ARG A 146 3.00 -4.26 -11.59
C ARG A 146 3.08 -4.27 -13.11
N LYS A 147 2.02 -3.85 -13.81
CA LYS A 147 1.91 -4.00 -15.26
C LYS A 147 2.00 -2.68 -16.03
N MET A 148 1.98 -1.55 -15.34
CA MET A 148 2.04 -0.22 -15.94
C MET A 148 3.29 0.54 -15.48
N ALA A 149 3.77 1.42 -16.35
CA ALA A 149 4.76 2.43 -16.06
C ALA A 149 4.32 3.74 -16.69
N MET A 150 4.92 4.85 -16.25
CA MET A 150 4.77 6.13 -16.92
C MET A 150 5.48 6.10 -18.28
N GLU A 151 5.08 7.00 -19.18
CA GLU A 151 5.64 7.09 -20.52
C GLU A 151 7.16 7.34 -20.53
N ASP A 152 7.64 8.11 -19.56
CA ASP A 152 9.05 8.43 -19.34
C ASP A 152 9.85 7.28 -18.69
N GLY A 153 9.19 6.15 -18.41
CA GLY A 153 9.78 4.98 -17.76
C GLY A 153 9.86 5.08 -16.24
N SER A 154 9.33 6.15 -15.63
CA SER A 154 9.17 6.23 -14.17
C SER A 154 8.13 5.22 -13.68
N VAL A 155 8.33 4.74 -12.46
CA VAL A 155 7.49 3.69 -11.88
C VAL A 155 6.14 4.25 -11.46
N LEU A 156 5.09 3.50 -11.75
CA LEU A 156 3.75 3.81 -11.28
C LEU A 156 3.52 3.15 -9.92
N TYR A 157 2.99 3.90 -8.97
CA TYR A 157 2.58 3.37 -7.67
C TYR A 157 1.27 4.01 -7.20
N CYS A 158 0.79 3.62 -6.02
CA CYS A 158 -0.49 4.09 -5.49
C CYS A 158 -0.56 5.64 -5.41
N ASP A 159 0.53 6.30 -5.05
CA ASP A 159 0.59 7.76 -4.89
C ASP A 159 0.55 8.51 -6.23
N SER A 160 0.97 7.87 -7.32
CA SER A 160 0.96 8.44 -8.67
C SER A 160 -0.41 8.91 -9.12
N CYS A 161 -1.47 8.24 -8.66
CA CYS A 161 -2.86 8.59 -8.97
C CYS A 161 -3.62 9.09 -7.74
N HIS A 162 -3.48 8.43 -6.60
CA HIS A 162 -4.31 8.73 -5.42
C HIS A 162 -3.86 9.99 -4.69
N GLY A 163 -2.56 10.30 -4.66
CA GLY A 163 -2.04 11.50 -4.03
C GLY A 163 -2.51 11.74 -2.58
N GLY A 164 -2.73 10.67 -1.81
CA GLY A 164 -3.25 10.73 -0.44
C GLY A 164 -4.77 10.64 -0.32
N HIS A 165 -5.50 10.27 -1.38
CA HIS A 165 -6.95 10.13 -1.38
C HIS A 165 -7.39 8.77 -1.94
N MET A 166 -8.14 7.98 -1.15
CA MET A 166 -8.68 6.69 -1.58
C MET A 166 -9.58 6.84 -2.82
N GLU A 167 -10.36 7.91 -2.89
CA GLU A 167 -11.15 8.29 -4.05
C GLU A 167 -10.66 9.65 -4.59
N PHE A 168 -10.10 9.65 -5.81
CA PHE A 168 -9.51 10.86 -6.41
C PHE A 168 -10.18 11.28 -7.73
N LEU A 169 -11.06 10.44 -8.28
CA LEU A 169 -11.75 10.72 -9.53
C LEU A 169 -13.08 11.41 -9.25
N ASP A 170 -13.27 12.59 -9.83
CA ASP A 170 -14.58 13.26 -9.80
C ASP A 170 -15.49 12.67 -10.89
N ARG A 171 -16.54 11.99 -10.45
CA ARG A 171 -17.50 11.31 -11.33
C ARG A 171 -18.73 12.17 -11.67
N LYS A 172 -18.79 13.42 -11.21
CA LYS A 172 -19.93 14.32 -11.45
C LYS A 172 -20.01 14.78 -12.90
N ASP A 173 -18.87 15.10 -13.51
CA ASP A 173 -18.77 15.47 -14.93
C ASP A 173 -18.08 14.36 -15.72
N LYS A 174 -18.89 13.52 -16.38
CA LYS A 174 -18.40 12.39 -17.17
C LYS A 174 -17.53 12.81 -18.35
N LYS A 175 -17.78 13.99 -18.93
CA LYS A 175 -17.02 14.47 -20.09
C LYS A 175 -15.64 14.93 -19.64
N ALA A 176 -15.59 15.73 -18.56
CA ALA A 176 -14.31 16.13 -17.96
C ALA A 176 -13.51 14.92 -17.45
N LEU A 177 -14.18 13.97 -16.80
CA LEU A 177 -13.56 12.73 -16.33
C LEU A 177 -12.97 11.92 -17.49
N SER A 178 -13.71 11.73 -18.57
CA SER A 178 -13.24 10.96 -19.73
C SER A 178 -12.04 11.63 -20.40
N ALA A 179 -12.09 12.96 -20.59
CA ALA A 179 -10.95 13.70 -21.15
C ALA A 179 -9.73 13.63 -20.24
N TRP A 180 -9.93 13.68 -18.92
CA TRP A 180 -8.85 13.53 -17.95
C TRP A 180 -8.25 12.11 -17.98
N MET A 181 -9.08 11.06 -18.05
CA MET A 181 -8.63 9.66 -18.13
C MET A 181 -7.87 9.39 -19.42
N ASP A 182 -8.33 9.92 -20.54
CA ASP A 182 -7.60 9.82 -21.80
C ASP A 182 -6.22 10.48 -21.69
N ALA A 183 -6.16 11.72 -21.23
CA ALA A 183 -4.90 12.46 -21.09
C ALA A 183 -3.93 11.86 -20.07
N ASN A 184 -4.40 11.17 -19.03
CA ASN A 184 -3.55 10.72 -17.93
C ASN A 184 -3.35 9.21 -17.85
N PHE A 185 -4.27 8.40 -18.36
CA PHE A 185 -4.15 6.93 -18.35
C PHE A 185 -3.85 6.36 -19.73
N VAL A 186 -4.47 6.87 -20.79
CA VAL A 186 -4.15 6.43 -22.16
C VAL A 186 -2.88 7.12 -22.66
N GLY A 187 -2.80 8.45 -22.50
CA GLY A 187 -1.71 9.25 -23.03
C GLY A 187 -0.38 9.13 -22.27
N LYS A 188 -0.41 8.84 -20.96
CA LYS A 188 0.79 8.87 -20.10
C LYS A 188 1.22 7.52 -19.53
N LEU A 189 0.39 6.49 -19.60
CA LEU A 189 0.75 5.17 -19.09
C LEU A 189 1.06 4.24 -20.24
N LYS A 190 2.09 3.42 -20.04
CA LYS A 190 2.45 2.34 -20.95
C LYS A 190 2.45 1.03 -20.18
N ARG A 191 2.03 -0.03 -20.85
CA ARG A 191 2.15 -1.36 -20.28
C ARG A 191 3.60 -1.81 -20.32
N VAL A 192 4.07 -2.39 -19.22
CA VAL A 192 5.41 -2.96 -19.09
C VAL A 192 5.58 -4.16 -20.03
N ASP A 193 4.49 -4.89 -20.30
CA ASP A 193 4.47 -6.01 -21.27
C ASP A 193 4.42 -5.55 -22.75
N LYS A 194 4.51 -4.24 -23.00
CA LYS A 194 4.50 -3.61 -24.33
C LYS A 194 3.22 -3.85 -25.15
N LYS A 195 2.14 -4.33 -24.54
CA LYS A 195 0.83 -4.37 -25.19
C LYS A 195 0.26 -2.96 -25.27
N ASP A 196 -0.71 -2.78 -26.16
CA ASP A 196 -1.41 -1.53 -26.33
C ASP A 196 -2.19 -1.15 -25.06
N GLN A 197 -2.34 0.16 -24.86
CA GLN A 197 -3.11 0.75 -23.77
C GLN A 197 -4.12 1.70 -24.38
N SER A 198 -5.41 1.41 -24.19
CA SER A 198 -6.52 2.19 -24.74
C SER A 198 -7.69 2.20 -23.75
N CYS A 199 -8.77 2.89 -24.09
CA CYS A 199 -10.01 2.83 -23.32
C CYS A 199 -10.53 1.39 -23.17
N GLU A 200 -10.46 0.61 -24.25
CA GLU A 200 -10.93 -0.78 -24.29
C GLU A 200 -10.09 -1.71 -23.41
N THR A 201 -8.78 -1.48 -23.29
CA THR A 201 -7.94 -2.34 -22.44
C THR A 201 -8.22 -2.17 -20.95
N CYS A 202 -8.81 -1.04 -20.55
CA CYS A 202 -9.25 -0.79 -19.17
C CYS A 202 -10.73 -1.10 -18.94
N HIS A 203 -11.60 -0.77 -19.91
CA HIS A 203 -13.05 -0.86 -19.74
C HIS A 203 -13.70 -2.05 -20.44
N GLY A 204 -12.97 -2.78 -21.29
CA GLY A 204 -13.51 -3.87 -22.10
C GLY A 204 -14.37 -3.41 -23.28
N ASP A 205 -14.78 -4.40 -24.07
CA ASP A 205 -15.82 -4.30 -25.09
C ASP A 205 -16.86 -5.41 -24.83
N PRO A 206 -18.09 -5.08 -24.38
CA PRO A 206 -18.66 -3.74 -24.25
C PRO A 206 -18.05 -2.92 -23.10
N PHE A 207 -18.20 -1.59 -23.19
CA PHE A 207 -17.64 -0.63 -22.22
C PHE A 207 -18.23 -0.79 -20.81
N GLU A 208 -17.39 -1.13 -19.83
CA GLU A 208 -17.72 -1.27 -18.41
C GLU A 208 -17.15 -0.10 -17.56
N PRO A 209 -17.94 0.94 -17.26
CA PRO A 209 -17.47 2.11 -16.50
C PRO A 209 -17.18 1.83 -15.01
N ASN A 210 -17.62 0.67 -14.51
CA ASN A 210 -17.58 0.33 -13.08
C ASN A 210 -16.76 -0.94 -12.79
N PHE A 211 -15.77 -1.27 -13.63
CA PHE A 211 -14.95 -2.48 -13.46
C PHE A 211 -14.29 -2.59 -12.06
N VAL A 212 -13.87 -1.46 -11.46
CA VAL A 212 -13.31 -1.45 -10.10
C VAL A 212 -14.33 -1.94 -9.05
N ALA A 213 -15.60 -1.57 -9.20
CA ALA A 213 -16.66 -2.02 -8.28
C ALA A 213 -16.93 -3.53 -8.42
N GLN A 214 -16.62 -4.13 -9.58
CA GLN A 214 -16.72 -5.57 -9.76
C GLN A 214 -15.62 -6.32 -8.99
N TRP A 215 -14.45 -5.69 -8.78
CA TRP A 215 -13.36 -6.29 -8.01
C TRP A 215 -13.62 -6.37 -6.50
N ALA A 216 -14.60 -5.61 -6.00
CA ALA A 216 -15.04 -5.67 -4.61
C ALA A 216 -15.82 -6.96 -4.28
N LYS A 217 -16.44 -7.57 -5.30
CA LYS A 217 -17.31 -8.75 -5.17
C LYS A 217 -16.50 -10.00 -4.84
#